data_AF-A0A958K271-F1
#
_entry.id   AF-A0A958K271-F1
#
_cell.length_a   1.000
_cell.length_b   1.000
_cell.length_c   1.000
_cell.angle_alpha   90.00
_cell.angle_beta   90.00
_cell.angle_gamma   90.00
#
_symmetry.space_group_name_H-M   'P 1'
#
loop_
_entity.id
_entity.type
_entity.pdbx_description
1 polymer ?
#
loop_
_entity_poly.entity_id
_entity_poly.type
_entity_poly.pdbx_seq_one_letter_code
_entity_poly.pdbx_strand_id
1 'polypeptide(L)'
;MTNLSTEEADKLVVDHMGWTQSIAKSVARAWNLDWELDGLDGAAMEALIFCARRFDPERGVPFKGYSRRRIHEASTEAARQSKGWRRGAGTKSRTEKLARQVSAELFDIFPDLRSGQLPYDISEESGTQGARIAIQQLLIGASVIATRQGIEAALPDEAMDYKRL
;
A
#
# COMPACT_ATOMS: atom_id res chain seq x y z
N MET A 1 12.15 10.18 -37.36
CA MET A 1 11.52 10.47 -36.05
C MET A 1 12.10 11.78 -35.57
N THR A 2 11.43 12.88 -35.92
CA THR A 2 11.84 14.22 -35.51
C THR A 2 11.18 14.47 -34.16
N ASN A 3 11.92 14.24 -33.08
CA ASN A 3 11.40 14.57 -31.74
C ASN A 3 11.41 16.09 -31.58
N LEU A 4 10.38 16.62 -30.92
CA LEU A 4 10.33 18.04 -30.54
C LEU A 4 11.57 18.42 -29.72
N SER A 5 11.94 19.70 -29.80
CA SER A 5 12.91 20.27 -28.86
C SER A 5 12.36 20.22 -27.43
N THR A 6 13.27 20.29 -26.44
CA THR A 6 12.87 20.30 -25.02
C THR A 6 11.92 21.46 -24.72
N GLU A 7 12.16 22.65 -25.27
CA GLU A 7 11.33 23.84 -25.05
C GLU A 7 9.91 23.66 -25.61
N GLU A 8 9.76 23.06 -26.78
CA GLU A 8 8.46 22.78 -27.37
C GLU A 8 7.71 21.70 -26.60
N ALA A 9 8.41 20.68 -26.09
CA ALA A 9 7.84 19.66 -25.22
C ALA A 9 7.34 20.28 -23.90
N ASP A 10 8.11 21.16 -23.29
CA ASP A 10 7.73 21.86 -22.05
C ASP A 10 6.52 22.77 -22.28
N LYS A 11 6.46 23.45 -23.43
CA LYS A 11 5.28 24.22 -23.82
C LYS A 11 4.03 23.33 -23.95
N LEU A 12 4.15 22.16 -24.58
CA LEU A 12 3.04 21.20 -24.65
C LEU A 12 2.56 20.76 -23.28
N VAL A 13 3.48 20.56 -22.32
CA VAL A 13 3.11 20.25 -20.93
C VAL A 13 2.27 21.39 -20.35
N VAL A 14 2.79 22.62 -20.36
CA VAL A 14 2.12 23.81 -19.80
C VAL A 14 0.73 24.01 -20.40
N ASP A 15 0.62 23.96 -21.74
CA ASP A 15 -0.63 24.17 -22.46
C ASP A 15 -1.71 23.12 -22.13
N HIS A 16 -1.30 21.94 -21.64
CA HIS A 16 -2.20 20.79 -21.42
C HIS A 16 -2.34 20.39 -19.95
N MET A 17 -1.74 21.10 -19.00
CA MET A 17 -1.82 20.78 -17.56
C MET A 17 -3.27 20.73 -17.06
N GLY A 18 -4.06 21.78 -17.32
CA GLY A 18 -5.44 21.86 -16.83
C GLY A 18 -6.35 20.78 -17.43
N TRP A 19 -6.14 20.45 -18.70
CA TRP A 19 -6.86 19.34 -19.35
C TRP A 19 -6.46 17.97 -18.76
N THR A 20 -5.18 17.77 -18.48
CA THR A 20 -4.66 16.55 -17.84
C THR A 20 -5.23 16.35 -16.44
N GLN A 21 -5.29 17.42 -15.64
CA GLN A 21 -5.95 17.39 -14.33
C GLN A 21 -7.44 17.05 -14.43
N SER A 22 -8.14 17.53 -15.47
CA SER A 22 -9.55 17.16 -15.69
C SER A 22 -9.75 15.65 -15.91
N ILE A 23 -8.77 14.97 -16.53
CA ILE A 23 -8.78 13.51 -16.72
C ILE A 23 -8.58 12.83 -15.36
N ALA A 24 -7.58 13.25 -14.58
CA ALA A 24 -7.33 12.71 -13.24
C ALA A 24 -8.57 12.86 -12.34
N LYS A 25 -9.20 14.04 -12.31
CA LYS A 25 -10.46 14.30 -11.59
C LYS A 25 -11.61 13.40 -12.05
N SER A 26 -11.72 13.15 -13.36
CA SER A 26 -12.74 12.23 -13.90
C SER A 26 -12.53 10.80 -13.42
N VAL A 27 -11.28 10.33 -13.41
CA VAL A 27 -10.94 8.98 -12.89
C VAL A 27 -11.21 8.92 -11.39
N ALA A 28 -10.76 9.91 -10.63
CA ALA A 28 -10.99 9.99 -9.19
C ALA A 28 -12.49 9.90 -8.84
N ARG A 29 -13.33 10.65 -9.56
CA ARG A 29 -14.79 10.60 -9.40
C ARG A 29 -15.35 9.20 -9.69
N ALA A 30 -14.94 8.58 -10.80
CA ALA A 30 -15.41 7.24 -11.16
C ALA A 30 -14.98 6.18 -10.12
N TRP A 31 -13.87 6.42 -9.43
CA TRP A 31 -13.33 5.55 -8.40
C TRP A 31 -13.70 5.99 -6.98
N ASN A 32 -14.47 7.05 -6.75
CA ASN A 32 -14.74 7.58 -5.40
C ASN A 32 -13.43 7.77 -4.58
N LEU A 33 -12.48 8.47 -5.18
CA LEU A 33 -11.18 8.84 -4.63
C LEU A 33 -11.03 10.37 -4.61
N ASP A 34 -10.08 10.87 -3.82
CA ASP A 34 -9.59 12.24 -3.92
C ASP A 34 -8.41 12.29 -4.89
N TRP A 35 -8.50 13.11 -5.93
CA TRP A 35 -7.51 13.10 -7.01
C TRP A 35 -6.11 13.59 -6.60
N GLU A 36 -6.00 14.43 -5.56
CA GLU A 36 -4.72 14.94 -5.05
C GLU A 36 -4.18 14.03 -3.95
N LEU A 37 -5.01 13.72 -2.94
CA LEU A 37 -4.57 12.92 -1.79
C LEU A 37 -4.25 11.47 -2.16
N ASP A 38 -4.94 10.93 -3.17
CA ASP A 38 -4.67 9.60 -3.70
C ASP A 38 -3.62 9.60 -4.83
N GLY A 39 -3.01 10.75 -5.15
CA GLY A 39 -1.86 10.87 -6.07
C GLY A 39 -2.17 10.65 -7.56
N LEU A 40 -3.42 10.82 -7.99
CA LEU A 40 -3.82 10.68 -9.39
C LEU A 40 -3.31 11.85 -10.25
N ASP A 41 -3.15 13.02 -9.64
CA ASP A 41 -2.61 14.24 -10.25
C ASP A 41 -1.14 14.05 -10.70
N GLY A 42 -0.30 13.51 -9.82
CA GLY A 42 1.10 13.20 -10.10
C GLY A 42 1.24 12.20 -11.24
N ALA A 43 0.50 11.09 -11.17
CA ALA A 43 0.53 10.06 -12.22
C ALA A 43 0.07 10.60 -13.58
N ALA A 44 -0.95 11.46 -13.60
CA ALA A 44 -1.42 12.11 -14.83
C ALA A 44 -0.35 13.06 -15.41
N MET A 45 0.33 13.82 -14.56
CA MET A 45 1.37 14.77 -14.96
C MET A 45 2.62 14.08 -15.50
N GLU A 46 3.06 12.99 -14.85
CA GLU A 46 4.16 12.17 -15.35
C GLU A 46 3.86 11.61 -16.74
N ALA A 47 2.63 11.11 -16.94
CA ALA A 47 2.18 10.63 -18.24
C ALA A 47 2.15 11.74 -19.30
N LEU A 48 1.74 12.95 -18.93
CA LEU A 48 1.76 14.12 -19.82
C LEU A 48 3.19 14.45 -20.26
N ILE A 49 4.12 14.56 -19.31
CA ILE A 49 5.55 14.84 -19.59
C ILE A 49 6.13 13.73 -20.48
N PHE A 50 5.82 12.47 -20.16
CA PHE A 50 6.25 11.32 -20.97
C PHE A 50 5.76 11.41 -22.42
N CYS A 51 4.51 11.82 -22.62
CA CYS A 51 3.91 11.98 -23.94
C CYS A 51 4.50 13.18 -24.68
N ALA A 52 4.65 14.33 -24.03
CA ALA A 52 5.19 15.55 -24.63
C ALA A 52 6.60 15.31 -25.21
N ARG A 53 7.47 14.65 -24.44
CA ARG A 53 8.85 14.31 -24.86
C ARG A 53 8.94 13.34 -26.05
N ARG A 54 7.86 12.64 -26.38
CA ARG A 54 7.81 11.61 -27.44
C ARG A 54 6.81 11.94 -28.54
N PHE A 55 6.23 13.14 -28.49
CA PHE A 55 5.25 13.53 -29.48
C PHE A 55 5.95 13.83 -30.81
N ASP A 56 5.28 13.43 -31.88
CA ASP A 56 5.77 13.55 -33.25
C ASP A 56 4.65 14.21 -34.08
N PRO A 57 4.75 15.54 -34.33
CA PRO A 57 3.73 16.29 -35.06
C PRO A 57 3.53 15.82 -36.49
N GLU A 58 4.55 15.23 -37.13
CA GLU A 58 4.50 14.79 -38.53
C GLU A 58 3.51 13.64 -38.75
N ARG A 59 3.13 12.94 -37.67
CA ARG A 59 2.09 11.89 -37.72
C ARG A 59 0.68 12.41 -37.96
N GLY A 60 0.46 13.73 -37.90
CA GLY A 60 -0.84 14.35 -38.14
C GLY A 60 -1.89 14.10 -37.06
N VAL A 61 -1.51 13.47 -35.94
CA VAL A 61 -2.41 13.24 -34.80
C VAL A 61 -2.28 14.40 -33.81
N PRO A 62 -3.37 15.10 -33.45
CA PRO A 62 -3.32 16.15 -32.44
C PRO A 62 -2.82 15.61 -31.09
N PHE A 63 -2.02 16.41 -30.36
CA PHE A 63 -1.40 15.97 -29.11
C PHE A 63 -2.39 15.41 -28.09
N LYS A 64 -3.57 16.05 -27.90
CA LYS A 64 -4.64 15.53 -27.03
C LYS A 64 -5.11 14.14 -27.45
N GLY A 65 -5.24 13.87 -28.74
CA GLY A 65 -5.64 12.55 -29.25
C GLY A 65 -4.57 11.49 -28.96
N TYR A 66 -3.30 11.84 -29.14
CA TYR A 66 -2.16 10.98 -28.86
C TYR A 66 -2.00 10.65 -27.36
N SER A 67 -2.10 11.65 -26.48
CA SER A 67 -1.77 11.50 -25.05
C SER A 67 -2.93 11.05 -24.17
N ARG A 68 -4.19 11.28 -24.57
CA ARG A 68 -5.38 11.01 -23.75
C ARG A 68 -5.40 9.62 -23.14
N ARG A 69 -5.13 8.60 -23.96
CA ARG A 69 -5.16 7.20 -23.51
C ARG A 69 -4.12 6.95 -22.42
N ARG A 70 -2.88 7.40 -22.63
CA ARG A 70 -1.78 7.19 -21.67
C ARG A 70 -2.04 7.90 -20.34
N ILE A 71 -2.54 9.13 -20.40
CA ILE A 71 -2.88 9.90 -19.19
C ILE A 71 -3.98 9.17 -18.40
N HIS A 72 -5.04 8.74 -19.08
CA HIS A 72 -6.13 7.99 -18.44
C HIS A 72 -5.65 6.66 -17.84
N GLU A 73 -4.83 5.90 -18.58
CA GLU A 73 -4.22 4.65 -18.10
C GLU A 73 -3.39 4.89 -16.83
N ALA A 74 -2.54 5.92 -16.81
CA ALA A 74 -1.72 6.26 -15.65
C ALA A 74 -2.56 6.66 -14.42
N SER A 75 -3.56 7.52 -14.59
CA SER A 75 -4.48 7.87 -13.49
C SER A 75 -5.28 6.66 -12.99
N THR A 76 -5.69 5.75 -13.88
CA THR A 76 -6.41 4.53 -13.48
C THR A 76 -5.49 3.55 -12.73
N GLU A 77 -4.23 3.46 -13.14
CA GLU A 77 -3.21 2.69 -12.43
C GLU A 77 -2.98 3.24 -11.03
N ALA A 78 -2.81 4.56 -10.90
CA ALA A 78 -2.72 5.22 -9.60
C ALA A 78 -3.95 4.90 -8.75
N ALA A 79 -5.17 5.10 -9.26
CA ALA A 79 -6.40 4.78 -8.54
C ALA A 79 -6.46 3.32 -8.03
N ARG A 80 -5.97 2.35 -8.83
CA ARG A 80 -5.89 0.94 -8.42
C ARG A 80 -4.92 0.73 -7.26
N GLN A 81 -3.82 1.47 -7.25
CA GLN A 81 -2.79 1.42 -6.21
C GLN A 81 -3.22 2.15 -4.94
N SER A 82 -3.90 3.30 -5.05
CA SER A 82 -4.30 4.16 -3.92
C SER A 82 -5.40 3.55 -3.07
N LYS A 83 -6.46 3.01 -3.69
CA LYS A 83 -7.49 2.26 -2.94
C LYS A 83 -6.94 1.06 -2.22
N GLY A 84 -5.85 0.53 -2.72
CA GLY A 84 -5.55 -0.83 -2.48
C GLY A 84 -6.68 -1.76 -2.92
N TRP A 85 -6.35 -2.46 -3.98
CA TRP A 85 -6.21 -3.92 -3.87
C TRP A 85 -5.28 -4.37 -2.68
N ARG A 86 -5.15 -3.58 -1.60
CA ARG A 86 -4.41 -3.79 -0.35
C ARG A 86 -5.29 -4.48 0.71
N ARG A 87 -6.35 -5.16 0.27
CA ARG A 87 -6.86 -6.38 0.92
C ARG A 87 -6.67 -7.65 0.06
N GLY A 88 -5.91 -7.57 -1.04
CA GLY A 88 -5.74 -8.68 -2.01
C GLY A 88 -4.33 -8.95 -2.56
N ALA A 89 -3.37 -8.01 -2.49
CA ALA A 89 -1.97 -8.22 -2.91
C ALA A 89 -0.94 -8.21 -1.77
N GLY A 90 -1.39 -8.41 -0.53
CA GLY A 90 -0.51 -8.54 0.64
C GLY A 90 -0.98 -9.57 1.68
N THR A 91 -2.19 -10.09 1.54
CA THR A 91 -2.87 -11.01 2.49
C THR A 91 -2.23 -12.40 2.62
N LYS A 92 -1.03 -12.59 2.06
CA LYS A 92 -0.24 -13.81 2.15
C LYS A 92 1.19 -13.61 2.62
N SER A 93 1.59 -12.43 3.10
CA SER A 93 2.88 -12.37 3.80
C SER A 93 2.82 -13.36 4.97
N ARG A 94 3.77 -14.30 5.00
CA ARG A 94 3.91 -15.29 6.10
C ARG A 94 3.84 -14.58 7.45
N THR A 95 4.45 -13.39 7.54
CA THR A 95 4.46 -12.55 8.75
C THR A 95 3.07 -12.08 9.18
N GLU A 96 2.19 -11.70 8.24
CA GLU A 96 0.84 -11.21 8.57
C GLU A 96 -0.08 -12.38 8.99
N LYS A 97 0.09 -13.55 8.37
CA LYS A 97 -0.62 -14.77 8.78
C LYS A 97 -0.21 -15.20 10.19
N LEU A 98 1.10 -15.23 10.44
CA LEU A 98 1.65 -15.53 11.77
C LEU A 98 1.16 -14.52 12.80
N ALA A 99 1.23 -13.21 12.51
CA ALA A 99 0.72 -12.19 13.42
C ALA A 99 -0.75 -12.40 13.79
N ARG A 100 -1.61 -12.74 12.82
CA ARG A 100 -3.03 -13.06 13.09
C ARG A 100 -3.21 -14.31 13.95
N GLN A 101 -2.40 -15.35 13.73
CA GLN A 101 -2.45 -16.57 14.53
C GLN A 101 -1.98 -16.31 15.96
N VAL A 102 -0.83 -15.62 16.13
CA VAL A 102 -0.35 -15.18 17.45
C VAL A 102 -1.43 -14.37 18.18
N SER A 103 -2.08 -13.42 17.50
CA SER A 103 -3.17 -12.64 18.10
C SER A 103 -4.38 -13.48 18.49
N ALA A 104 -4.76 -14.47 17.67
CA ALA A 104 -5.88 -15.36 17.99
C ALA A 104 -5.60 -16.20 19.25
N GLU A 105 -4.41 -16.78 19.34
CA GLU A 105 -3.98 -17.55 20.52
C GLU A 105 -3.85 -16.67 21.76
N LEU A 106 -3.34 -15.43 21.62
CA LEU A 106 -3.32 -14.46 22.70
C LEU A 106 -4.72 -14.16 23.25
N PHE A 107 -5.74 -14.08 22.39
CA PHE A 107 -7.12 -13.88 22.83
C PHE A 107 -7.74 -15.10 23.53
N ASP A 108 -7.16 -16.28 23.37
CA ASP A 108 -7.57 -17.47 24.11
C ASP A 108 -6.90 -17.52 25.49
N ILE A 109 -5.66 -17.03 25.60
CA ILE A 109 -4.93 -16.91 26.88
C ILE A 109 -5.46 -15.74 27.72
N PHE A 110 -5.78 -14.62 27.07
CA PHE A 110 -6.26 -13.39 27.70
C PHE A 110 -7.63 -13.00 27.11
N PRO A 111 -8.73 -13.64 27.56
CA PRO A 111 -10.07 -13.40 27.00
C PRO A 111 -10.56 -11.97 27.21
N ASP A 112 -10.11 -11.29 28.26
CA ASP A 112 -10.46 -9.90 28.60
C ASP A 112 -10.07 -8.91 27.49
N LEU A 113 -9.06 -9.25 26.68
CA LEU A 113 -8.68 -8.43 25.52
C LEU A 113 -9.77 -8.37 24.45
N ARG A 114 -10.68 -9.37 24.39
CA ARG A 114 -11.80 -9.39 23.44
C ARG A 114 -12.82 -8.30 23.74
N SER A 115 -12.94 -7.90 25.01
CA SER A 115 -13.78 -6.77 25.46
C SER A 115 -13.00 -5.46 25.55
N GLY A 116 -11.74 -5.42 25.11
CA GLY A 116 -10.88 -4.24 25.17
C GLY A 116 -10.35 -3.92 26.57
N GLN A 117 -10.44 -4.88 27.50
CA GLN A 117 -9.88 -4.76 28.85
C GLN A 117 -8.49 -5.37 28.87
N LEU A 118 -7.56 -4.73 29.59
CA LEU A 118 -6.29 -5.36 29.87
C LEU A 118 -6.50 -6.44 30.95
N PRO A 119 -5.85 -7.59 30.82
CA PRO A 119 -5.85 -8.58 31.90
C PRO A 119 -5.25 -7.94 33.15
N TYR A 120 -5.86 -8.25 34.30
CA TYR A 120 -5.61 -7.70 35.64
C TYR A 120 -6.28 -6.36 35.96
N ASP A 121 -6.89 -6.34 37.15
CA ASP A 121 -7.64 -5.21 37.68
C ASP A 121 -6.71 -4.01 37.89
N ILE A 122 -7.01 -2.91 37.20
CA ILE A 122 -6.34 -1.62 37.38
C ILE A 122 -6.98 -0.96 38.62
N SER A 123 -6.88 -1.61 39.78
CA SER A 123 -7.37 -1.03 41.03
C SER A 123 -6.62 0.28 41.30
N GLU A 124 -7.37 1.32 41.66
CA GLU A 124 -7.06 2.75 41.50
C GLU A 124 -5.80 3.29 42.22
N GLU A 125 -5.09 2.49 43.03
CA GLU A 125 -3.93 2.97 43.79
C GLU A 125 -2.59 2.91 43.02
N SER A 126 -2.53 2.31 41.82
CA SER A 126 -1.28 2.21 41.06
C SER A 126 -1.46 2.09 39.53
N GLY A 127 -2.40 2.84 38.96
CA GLY A 127 -2.88 2.63 37.57
C GLY A 127 -1.81 2.60 36.47
N THR A 128 -0.73 3.38 36.59
CA THR A 128 0.37 3.38 35.61
C THR A 128 1.30 2.17 35.73
N GLN A 129 1.48 1.64 36.94
CA GLN A 129 2.30 0.46 37.19
C GLN A 129 1.55 -0.82 36.82
N GLY A 130 0.25 -0.89 37.12
CA GLY A 130 -0.62 -2.00 36.71
C GLY A 130 -0.70 -2.15 35.19
N ALA A 131 -0.92 -1.05 34.46
CA ALA A 131 -0.94 -1.08 33.00
C ALA A 131 0.39 -1.54 32.39
N ARG A 132 1.53 -1.11 32.95
CA ARG A 132 2.85 -1.56 32.49
C ARG A 132 3.05 -3.07 32.71
N ILE A 133 2.62 -3.59 33.86
CA ILE A 133 2.70 -5.02 34.17
C ILE A 133 1.83 -5.82 33.19
N ALA A 134 0.60 -5.37 32.94
CA ALA A 134 -0.30 -6.01 31.97
C ALA A 134 0.29 -6.03 30.55
N ILE A 135 0.85 -4.91 30.09
CA ILE A 135 1.52 -4.82 28.79
C ILE A 135 2.74 -5.76 28.73
N GLN A 136 3.55 -5.82 29.79
CA GLN A 136 4.69 -6.73 29.86
C GLN A 136 4.26 -8.19 29.74
N GLN A 137 3.22 -8.61 30.46
CA GLN A 137 2.70 -9.98 30.38
C GLN A 137 2.16 -10.31 28.99
N LEU A 138 1.47 -9.37 28.34
CA LEU A 138 1.03 -9.52 26.96
C LEU A 138 2.19 -9.70 25.98
N LEU A 139 3.24 -8.88 26.09
CA LEU A 139 4.43 -8.98 25.25
C LEU A 139 5.17 -10.29 25.47
N ILE A 140 5.28 -10.76 26.71
CA ILE A 140 5.88 -12.04 27.05
C ILE A 140 5.06 -13.18 26.43
N GLY A 141 3.73 -13.19 26.63
CA GLY A 141 2.85 -14.20 26.03
C GLY A 141 2.93 -14.21 24.50
N ALA A 142 2.95 -13.04 23.87
CA ALA A 142 3.08 -12.91 22.42
C ALA A 142 4.41 -13.48 21.93
N SER A 143 5.50 -13.22 22.66
CA SER A 143 6.84 -13.72 22.33
C SER A 143 6.94 -15.23 22.47
N VAL A 144 6.30 -15.82 23.48
CA VAL A 144 6.26 -17.28 23.68
C VAL A 144 5.45 -17.96 22.56
N ILE A 145 4.29 -17.42 22.20
CA ILE A 145 3.49 -17.96 21.09
C ILE A 145 4.25 -17.82 19.76
N ALA A 146 4.84 -16.66 19.50
CA ALA A 146 5.59 -16.40 18.26
C ALA A 146 6.81 -17.32 18.12
N THR A 147 7.54 -17.59 19.21
CA THR A 147 8.69 -18.52 19.19
C THR A 147 8.24 -19.96 18.96
N ARG A 148 7.14 -20.40 19.60
CA ARG A 148 6.54 -21.72 19.35
C ARG A 148 6.13 -21.89 17.88
N GLN A 149 5.41 -20.93 17.31
CA GLN A 149 5.00 -20.98 15.90
C GLN A 149 6.19 -20.89 14.94
N GLY A 150 7.24 -20.16 15.31
CA GLY A 150 8.50 -20.12 14.56
C GLY A 150 9.21 -21.48 14.52
N ILE A 151 9.19 -22.23 15.63
CA ILE A 151 9.73 -23.59 15.71
C ILE A 151 8.86 -24.57 14.91
N GLU A 152 7.53 -24.50 15.02
CA GLU A 152 6.60 -25.37 14.28
C GLU A 152 6.66 -25.12 12.76
N ALA A 153 6.89 -23.89 12.32
CA ALA A 153 7.00 -23.55 10.90
C ALA A 153 8.38 -23.82 10.27
N ALA A 154 9.37 -24.25 11.06
CA ALA A 154 10.72 -24.63 10.59
C ALA A 154 10.88 -26.15 10.40
N LEU A 155 9.92 -26.97 10.85
CA LEU A 155 9.97 -28.43 10.80
C LEU A 155 8.87 -28.92 9.85
N PRO A 156 9.11 -28.99 8.53
CA PRO A 156 9.56 -30.28 7.98
C PRO A 156 10.53 -30.25 6.77
N ASP A 157 10.78 -29.13 6.10
CA ASP A 157 11.59 -29.11 4.85
C ASP A 157 13.05 -28.65 5.04
N GLU A 158 13.38 -27.86 6.06
CA GLU A 158 14.78 -27.42 6.30
C GLU A 158 15.63 -28.45 7.07
N ALA A 159 15.03 -29.53 7.57
CA ALA A 159 15.75 -30.62 8.23
C ALA A 159 16.34 -31.65 7.24
N MET A 160 15.98 -31.60 5.96
CA MET A 160 16.41 -32.58 4.94
C MET A 160 17.73 -32.24 4.24
N ASP A 161 18.20 -30.99 4.31
CA ASP A 161 19.44 -30.56 3.63
C ASP A 161 20.72 -30.75 4.45
N TYR A 162 20.64 -31.11 5.73
CA TYR A 162 21.84 -31.36 6.55
C TYR A 162 22.39 -32.80 6.48
N LYS A 163 21.76 -33.69 5.70
CA LYS A 163 22.25 -35.08 5.50
C LYS A 163 22.97 -35.33 4.17
N ARG A 164 23.25 -34.28 3.38
CA ARG A 164 23.98 -34.38 2.10
C ARG A 164 25.17 -33.42 1.98
N LEU A 165 25.90 -33.22 3.08
CA LEU A 165 27.26 -32.66 3.07
C LEU A 165 28.20 -33.62 3.78
#